data_AF-G8C6K4-F1
#
_entry.id   AF-G8C6K4-F1
#
_cell.length_a   1.000
_cell.length_b   1.000
_cell.length_c   1.000
_cell.angle_alpha   90.00
_cell.angle_beta   90.00
_cell.angle_gamma   90.00
#
_symmetry.space_group_name_H-M   'P 1'
#
loop_
_entity.id
_entity.type
_entity.pdbx_description
1 polymer ?
#
loop_
_entity_poly.entity_id
_entity_poly.type
_entity_poly.pdbx_seq_one_letter_code
_entity_poly.pdbx_strand_id
1 'polypeptide(L)'
;SQDTNTPREAGSQKDENLAYYIENQFHDFKLSKVWRDEHYVKIQVKGSIAQNSVTIINENGALYLLENPEGYVAYSKAAEVT
;
A
#
# COMPACT_ATOMS: atom_id res chain seq x y z
N SER A 1 -5.24 23.43 6.87
CA SER A 1 -4.10 22.54 7.16
C SER A 1 -4.12 21.45 6.10
N GLN A 2 -3.10 21.32 5.25
CA GLN A 2 -2.97 20.17 4.35
C GLN A 2 -2.56 18.95 5.19
N ASP A 3 -3.20 17.79 5.01
CA ASP A 3 -2.74 16.53 5.62
C ASP A 3 -1.44 16.08 4.95
N THR A 4 -0.30 16.45 5.55
CA THR A 4 1.05 16.16 5.04
C THR A 4 1.39 14.67 5.04
N ASN A 5 0.58 13.84 5.69
CA ASN A 5 0.84 12.42 5.92
C ASN A 5 0.03 11.52 4.96
N THR A 6 -0.38 12.05 3.81
CA THR A 6 -1.05 11.28 2.74
C THR A 6 -0.16 11.18 1.49
N PRO A 7 -0.03 10.01 0.84
CA PRO A 7 -0.49 8.69 1.27
C PRO A 7 0.38 8.10 2.40
N ARG A 8 -0.18 7.19 3.20
CA ARG A 8 0.43 6.56 4.39
C ARG A 8 0.36 5.05 4.28
N GLU A 9 1.05 4.50 3.29
CA GLU A 9 1.17 3.04 3.15
C GLU A 9 1.96 2.48 4.33
N ALA A 10 1.61 1.28 4.80
CA ALA A 10 2.22 0.68 5.98
C ALA A 10 3.75 0.58 5.83
N GLY A 11 4.47 1.12 6.82
CA GLY A 11 5.94 1.15 6.83
C GLY A 11 6.57 2.19 5.89
N SER A 12 5.77 3.07 5.28
CA SER A 12 6.29 4.23 4.53
C SER A 12 6.71 5.37 5.46
N GLN A 13 7.52 6.30 4.94
CA GLN A 13 7.95 7.47 5.72
C GLN A 13 6.77 8.32 6.24
N LYS A 14 5.69 8.43 5.47
CA LYS A 14 4.51 9.23 5.86
C LYS A 14 3.67 8.54 6.94
N ASP A 15 3.64 7.21 6.93
CA ASP A 15 3.05 6.40 8.01
C ASP A 15 3.84 6.60 9.31
N GLU A 16 5.17 6.50 9.25
CA GLU A 16 6.05 6.73 10.40
C GLU A 16 5.94 8.15 10.95
N ASN A 17 5.90 9.17 10.09
CA ASN A 17 5.70 10.56 10.49
C ASN A 17 4.37 10.76 11.23
N LEU A 18 3.30 10.09 10.80
CA LEU A 18 2.02 10.12 11.49
C LEU A 18 2.08 9.39 12.83
N ALA A 19 2.80 8.28 12.92
CA ALA A 19 3.03 7.57 14.18
C ALA A 19 3.74 8.46 15.22
N TYR A 20 4.82 9.16 14.83
CA TYR A 20 5.48 10.15 15.70
C TYR A 20 4.57 11.30 16.10
N TYR A 21 3.74 11.80 15.18
CA TYR A 21 2.77 12.84 15.50
C TYR A 21 1.78 12.37 16.58
N ILE A 22 1.21 11.18 16.44
CA ILE A 22 0.27 10.60 17.41
C ILE A 22 0.96 10.36 18.77
N GLU A 23 2.18 9.82 18.77
CA GLU A 23 2.96 9.63 20.00
C GLU A 23 3.15 10.95 20.75
N ASN A 24 3.52 12.03 20.06
CA ASN A 24 3.66 13.35 20.66
C ASN A 24 2.32 13.86 21.23
N GLN A 25 1.21 13.67 20.52
CA GLN A 25 -0.12 14.02 21.04
C GLN A 25 -0.47 13.22 22.31
N PHE A 26 -0.10 11.94 22.39
CA PHE A 26 -0.31 11.15 23.61
C PHE A 26 0.53 11.65 24.79
N HIS A 27 1.76 12.11 24.55
CA HIS A 27 2.55 12.80 25.56
C HIS A 27 1.89 14.13 26.00
N ASP A 28 1.37 14.92 25.07
CA ASP A 28 0.68 16.19 25.37
C ASP A 28 -0.58 15.97 26.22
N PHE A 29 -1.29 14.87 26.01
CA PHE A 29 -2.46 14.47 26.81
C PHE A 29 -2.09 13.90 28.19
N LYS A 30 -0.80 13.79 28.52
CA LYS A 30 -0.31 13.30 29.81
C LYS A 30 -0.82 11.90 30.14
N LEU A 31 -0.93 11.03 29.13
CA LEU A 31 -1.22 9.61 29.36
C LEU A 31 -0.13 8.98 30.22
N SER A 32 -0.51 8.06 31.10
CA SER A 32 0.41 7.52 32.13
C SER A 32 1.64 6.82 31.56
N LYS A 33 1.51 6.20 30.38
CA LYS A 33 2.61 5.55 29.67
C LYS A 33 2.35 5.59 28.16
N VAL A 34 3.36 5.96 27.40
CA VAL A 34 3.37 5.96 25.93
C VAL A 34 4.65 5.22 25.50
N TRP A 35 4.55 4.33 24.53
CA TRP A 35 5.68 3.54 24.03
C TRP A 35 5.45 3.13 22.58
N ARG A 36 6.53 2.72 21.92
CA ARG A 36 6.52 2.17 20.55
C ARG A 36 6.64 0.66 20.58
N ASP A 37 6.07 0.03 19.58
CA ASP A 37 6.14 -1.41 19.36
C ASP A 37 6.49 -1.66 17.89
N GLU A 38 7.75 -2.00 17.63
CA GLU A 38 8.31 -2.11 16.28
C GLU A 38 8.30 -3.57 15.80
N HIS A 39 7.86 -3.78 14.56
CA HIS A 39 7.76 -5.12 13.95
C HIS A 39 8.27 -5.13 12.51
N TYR A 40 9.01 -6.19 12.16
CA TYR A 40 9.41 -6.46 10.78
C TYR A 40 8.52 -7.56 10.19
N VAL A 41 7.70 -7.18 9.21
CA VAL A 41 6.75 -8.09 8.55
C VAL A 41 6.91 -8.02 7.03
N LYS A 42 6.59 -9.12 6.34
CA LYS A 42 6.57 -9.15 4.87
C LYS A 42 5.23 -8.66 4.36
N ILE A 43 5.22 -7.54 3.64
CA ILE A 43 4.08 -7.05 2.88
C ILE A 43 4.32 -7.26 1.38
N GLN A 44 3.25 -7.39 0.60
CA GLN A 44 3.32 -7.39 -0.86
C GLN A 44 2.91 -6.00 -1.35
N VAL A 45 3.68 -5.42 -2.27
CA VAL A 45 3.35 -4.18 -2.98
C VAL A 45 3.23 -4.43 -4.48
N LYS A 46 2.64 -3.49 -5.22
CA LYS A 46 2.60 -3.54 -6.68
C LYS A 46 4.01 -3.63 -7.26
N GLY A 47 4.18 -4.45 -8.30
CA GLY A 47 5.44 -4.55 -9.03
C GLY A 47 5.81 -3.23 -9.72
N SER A 48 7.10 -2.87 -9.70
CA SER A 48 7.61 -1.63 -10.30
C SER A 48 7.99 -1.77 -11.79
N ILE A 49 8.23 -3.00 -12.25
CA ILE A 49 8.69 -3.29 -13.63
C ILE A 49 7.53 -3.70 -14.54
N ALA A 50 6.67 -4.61 -14.08
CA ALA A 50 5.51 -5.09 -14.80
C ALA A 50 4.22 -4.59 -14.13
N GLN A 51 3.35 -3.95 -14.89
CA GLN A 51 2.03 -3.54 -14.43
C GLN A 51 1.07 -4.73 -14.47
N ASN A 52 0.21 -4.84 -13.45
CA ASN A 52 -0.95 -5.73 -13.54
C ASN A 52 -1.84 -5.24 -14.69
N SER A 53 -2.41 -6.17 -15.45
CA SER A 53 -3.31 -5.86 -16.56
C SER A 53 -4.45 -6.88 -16.64
N VAL A 54 -5.57 -6.45 -17.20
CA VAL A 54 -6.70 -7.31 -17.57
C VAL A 54 -6.89 -7.19 -19.07
N THR A 55 -6.91 -8.32 -19.78
CA THR A 55 -7.05 -8.34 -21.24
C THR A 55 -8.17 -9.31 -21.64
N ILE A 56 -8.84 -9.00 -22.75
CA ILE A 56 -9.84 -9.87 -23.38
C ILE A 56 -9.19 -10.47 -24.63
N ILE A 57 -9.25 -11.80 -24.76
CA ILE A 57 -8.82 -12.52 -25.96
C ILE A 57 -10.08 -12.92 -26.73
N ASN A 58 -10.21 -12.46 -27.97
CA ASN A 58 -11.33 -12.86 -28.82
C ASN A 58 -11.08 -14.22 -29.50
N GLU A 59 -12.10 -14.76 -30.18
CA GLU A 59 -12.05 -16.06 -30.87
C GLU A 59 -10.90 -16.17 -31.89
N ASN A 60 -10.43 -15.04 -32.42
CA ASN A 60 -9.34 -14.97 -33.40
C ASN A 60 -7.96 -14.81 -32.73
N GLY A 61 -7.88 -14.83 -31.40
CA GLY A 61 -6.64 -14.65 -30.63
C GLY A 61 -6.17 -13.18 -30.52
N ALA A 62 -6.99 -12.21 -30.94
CA ALA A 62 -6.63 -10.81 -30.81
C ALA A 62 -6.81 -10.33 -29.37
N LEU A 63 -5.80 -9.61 -28.85
CA LEU A 63 -5.76 -9.06 -27.50
C LEU A 63 -6.40 -7.67 -27.47
N TYR A 64 -7.33 -7.46 -26.54
CA TYR A 64 -7.87 -6.15 -26.19
C TYR A 64 -7.54 -5.83 -24.74
N LEU A 65 -6.76 -4.77 -24.51
CA LEU A 65 -6.48 -4.30 -23.15
C LEU A 65 -7.75 -3.68 -22.55
N LEU A 66 -8.24 -4.27 -21.46
CA LEU A 66 -9.38 -3.74 -20.72
C LEU A 66 -8.91 -2.66 -19.73
N GLU A 67 -7.90 -2.97 -18.92
CA GLU A 67 -7.36 -2.04 -17.92
C GLU A 67 -5.96 -2.42 -17.43
N ASN A 68 -5.24 -1.41 -16.92
CA ASN A 68 -4.06 -1.57 -16.07
C ASN A 68 -4.40 -1.03 -14.68
N PRO A 69 -4.90 -1.86 -13.74
CA PRO A 69 -5.37 -1.38 -12.44
C PRO A 69 -4.31 -0.58 -11.70
N GLU A 70 -4.67 0.59 -11.18
CA GLU A 70 -3.76 1.41 -10.36
C GLU A 70 -3.47 0.72 -9.02
N GLY A 71 -4.53 0.20 -8.37
CA GLY A 71 -4.45 -0.61 -7.16
C GLY A 71 -3.99 -2.05 -7.41
N TYR A 72 -3.85 -2.81 -6.33
CA TYR A 72 -3.49 -4.23 -6.35
C TYR A 72 -4.10 -4.96 -5.14
N VAL A 73 -4.17 -6.29 -5.21
CA VAL A 73 -4.61 -7.14 -4.09
C VAL A 73 -3.37 -7.71 -3.42
N ALA A 74 -3.11 -7.30 -2.17
CA ALA A 74 -1.96 -7.79 -1.42
C ALA A 74 -2.06 -9.30 -1.13
N TYR A 75 -0.91 -9.97 -1.21
CA TYR A 75 -0.72 -11.42 -1.18
C TYR A 75 -1.40 -12.21 -2.31
N SER A 76 -1.86 -11.53 -3.38
CA SER A 76 -2.29 -12.22 -4.59
C SER A 76 -1.12 -13.00 -5.20
N LYS A 77 -1.43 -14.15 -5.79
CA LYS A 77 -0.43 -14.98 -6.47
C LYS A 77 0.10 -14.22 -7.68
N ALA A 78 1.43 -14.03 -7.74
CA ALA A 78 2.10 -13.52 -8.92
C ALA A 78 2.06 -14.57 -10.03
N ALA A 79 1.05 -14.50 -10.89
CA ALA A 79 0.83 -15.38 -12.02
C ALA A 79 -0.07 -14.68 -13.06
N GLU A 80 -0.03 -15.19 -14.29
CA GLU A 80 -0.96 -14.86 -15.36
C GLU A 80 -1.84 -16.08 -15.62
N VAL A 81 -3.14 -15.86 -15.80
CA VAL A 81 -4.13 -16.90 -16.14
C VAL A 81 -5.04 -16.37 -17.24
N THR A 82 -5.41 -17.24 -18.18
CA THR A 82 -6.19 -16.93 -19.38
C THR A 82 -7.33 -17.92 -19.53
#